data_AF-A0A9E5KPR1-F1
#
_entry.id   AF-A0A9E5KPR1-F1
#
_cell.length_a   1.000
_cell.length_b   1.000
_cell.length_c   1.000
_cell.angle_alpha   90.00
_cell.angle_beta   90.00
_cell.angle_gamma   90.00
#
_symmetry.space_group_name_H-M   'P 1'
#
loop_
_entity.id
_entity.type
_entity.pdbx_description
1 polymer ?
#
loop_
_entity_poly.entity_id
_entity_poly.type
_entity_poly.pdbx_seq_one_letter_code
_entity_poly.pdbx_strand_id
1 'polypeptide(L)'
;MHVLKRSQLILPLALVAITGGFTLPAMAQDGAAPAAAQPESGADRTKLIEAASLFVHNIMIAKPESATAAANVLLADSVEPSELAMVIDSADLGKRMDEAFRRSRRMADVADASAALETKLEAGRQLLARKIDRIEEAVKMLVGPMRGQMIATDRLMAAGEYATPALMRQVVEGRDLGLEAASMRMLVQMRRQSALPLALAVKSLDPAAQRKICVIRDLGSAWLSGIGASSLGFGTNEGCDAGRQRRCHGRSPRARRH
;
A
#
# COMPACT_ATOMS: atom_id res chain seq x y z
N MET A 1 8.31 -52.54 20.38
CA MET A 1 9.45 -52.48 19.44
C MET A 1 10.60 -51.81 20.16
N HIS A 2 11.69 -52.56 20.33
CA HIS A 2 12.77 -52.28 21.26
C HIS A 2 13.72 -51.20 20.77
N VAL A 3 14.16 -50.41 21.74
CA VAL A 3 15.29 -49.48 21.72
C VAL A 3 16.58 -50.19 21.25
N LEU A 4 17.23 -49.63 20.23
CA LEU A 4 18.57 -49.90 19.72
C LEU A 4 19.04 -48.58 19.07
N LYS A 5 20.24 -48.03 19.22
CA LYS A 5 21.54 -48.56 19.66
C LYS A 5 22.48 -47.35 19.90
N ARG A 6 23.27 -47.43 20.98
CA ARG A 6 24.45 -46.58 21.31
C ARG A 6 25.52 -46.61 20.20
N SER A 7 26.22 -45.49 20.02
CA SER A 7 27.70 -45.39 19.88
C SER A 7 28.07 -43.93 19.53
N GLN A 8 28.64 -43.13 20.45
CA GLN A 8 30.05 -43.07 20.85
C GLN A 8 30.99 -42.64 19.71
N LEU A 9 31.54 -41.42 19.79
CA LEU A 9 32.98 -41.16 19.64
C LEU A 9 33.34 -39.72 20.06
N ILE A 10 33.93 -39.66 21.24
CA ILE A 10 34.78 -38.58 21.77
C ILE A 10 36.16 -38.74 21.12
N LEU A 11 36.82 -37.66 20.68
CA LEU A 11 38.16 -37.24 21.13
C LEU A 11 38.64 -35.96 20.39
N PRO A 12 39.57 -35.19 20.99
CA PRO A 12 39.84 -33.78 20.74
C PRO A 12 41.25 -33.51 20.13
N LEU A 13 41.64 -32.23 20.13
CA LEU A 13 43.02 -31.71 20.23
C LEU A 13 43.76 -31.33 18.93
N ALA A 14 44.07 -30.04 18.78
CA ALA A 14 45.37 -29.46 18.35
C ALA A 14 45.12 -27.95 18.06
N LEU A 15 45.45 -27.02 18.96
CA LEU A 15 46.79 -26.45 19.18
C LEU A 15 47.39 -25.80 17.93
N VAL A 16 47.16 -24.49 17.74
CA VAL A 16 48.14 -23.59 17.12
C VAL A 16 48.21 -22.33 17.96
N ALA A 17 49.29 -22.23 18.73
CA ALA A 17 49.77 -21.00 19.33
C ALA A 17 50.47 -20.19 18.23
N ILE A 18 50.02 -18.95 18.02
CA ILE A 18 50.86 -17.91 17.41
C ILE A 18 50.96 -16.78 18.43
N THR A 19 52.11 -16.80 19.09
CA THR A 19 52.68 -15.69 19.84
C THR A 19 52.93 -14.52 18.91
N GLY A 20 52.24 -13.42 19.13
CA GLY A 20 52.51 -12.13 18.52
C GLY A 20 52.14 -11.04 19.51
N GLY A 21 53.10 -10.67 20.35
CA GLY A 21 52.93 -9.63 21.36
C GLY A 21 52.71 -8.27 20.71
N PHE A 22 51.59 -7.64 21.04
CA PHE A 22 51.44 -6.20 20.95
C PHE A 22 50.88 -5.71 22.28
N THR A 23 51.62 -4.83 22.94
CA THR A 23 51.33 -4.33 24.28
C THR A 23 50.56 -3.00 24.22
N LEU A 24 49.38 -3.02 24.87
CA LEU A 24 48.66 -1.92 25.57
C LEU A 24 48.02 -0.79 24.73
N PRO A 25 46.92 -0.15 25.22
CA PRO A 25 46.48 -0.07 26.62
C PRO A 25 45.06 -0.57 26.93
N ALA A 26 44.85 -0.80 28.22
CA ALA A 26 43.58 -1.03 28.86
C ALA A 26 42.59 0.12 28.62
N MET A 27 41.39 -0.22 28.17
CA MET A 27 40.15 0.49 28.49
C MET A 27 39.17 -0.56 28.99
N ALA A 28 38.88 -0.50 30.28
CA ALA A 28 37.74 -1.15 30.87
C ALA A 28 36.49 -0.48 30.32
N GLN A 29 35.64 -1.25 29.63
CA GLN A 29 34.23 -0.93 29.52
C GLN A 29 33.47 -2.26 29.48
N ASP A 30 32.97 -2.61 30.66
CA ASP A 30 31.74 -3.39 30.82
C ASP A 30 30.71 -2.85 29.84
N GLY A 31 30.40 -3.69 28.88
CA GLY A 31 29.56 -3.37 27.74
C GLY A 31 29.25 -4.69 27.08
N ALA A 32 28.60 -5.57 27.84
CA ALA A 32 27.74 -6.60 27.26
C ALA A 32 26.75 -5.88 26.35
N ALA A 33 27.18 -5.66 25.10
CA ALA A 33 26.31 -5.32 24.02
C ALA A 33 25.30 -6.46 23.98
N PRO A 34 23.99 -6.19 24.22
CA PRO A 34 23.01 -7.20 23.96
C PRO A 34 23.20 -7.56 22.50
N ALA A 35 23.51 -8.84 22.26
CA ALA A 35 23.39 -9.43 20.95
C ALA A 35 22.02 -8.98 20.45
N ALA A 36 22.02 -8.08 19.47
CA ALA A 36 20.81 -7.68 18.79
C ALA A 36 20.25 -8.98 18.23
N ALA A 37 19.20 -9.48 18.89
CA ALA A 37 18.40 -10.58 18.43
C ALA A 37 17.87 -10.18 17.07
N GLN A 38 18.57 -10.64 16.02
CA GLN A 38 18.04 -10.68 14.69
C GLN A 38 16.75 -11.50 14.78
N PRO A 39 15.66 -11.04 14.17
CA PRO A 39 14.35 -11.50 14.54
C PRO A 39 14.22 -12.97 14.17
N GLU A 40 13.65 -13.75 15.09
CA GLU A 40 13.07 -15.08 14.92
C GLU A 40 11.86 -15.04 13.94
N SER A 41 11.94 -14.22 12.88
CA SER A 41 10.78 -13.69 12.15
C SER A 41 10.03 -14.74 11.36
N GLY A 42 10.66 -15.89 11.06
CA GLY A 42 10.03 -16.96 10.29
C GLY A 42 9.04 -17.79 11.13
N ALA A 43 9.46 -18.17 12.34
CA ALA A 43 8.65 -18.98 13.24
C ALA A 43 7.49 -18.16 13.81
N ASP A 44 7.76 -16.92 14.23
CA ASP A 44 6.72 -16.05 14.80
C ASP A 44 5.71 -15.59 13.74
N ARG A 45 6.17 -15.33 12.50
CA ARG A 45 5.26 -15.09 11.37
C ARG A 45 4.35 -16.28 11.09
N THR A 46 4.88 -17.49 11.09
CA THR A 46 4.07 -18.70 10.86
C THR A 46 2.99 -18.83 11.94
N LYS A 47 3.34 -18.62 13.22
CA LYS A 47 2.36 -18.63 14.33
C LYS A 47 1.27 -17.57 14.14
N LEU A 48 1.62 -16.36 13.68
CA LEU A 48 0.65 -15.31 13.40
C LEU A 48 -0.30 -15.69 12.26
N ILE A 49 0.20 -16.31 11.20
CA ILE A 49 -0.62 -16.82 10.08
C ILE A 49 -1.58 -17.90 10.58
N GLU A 50 -1.09 -18.84 11.39
CA GLU A 50 -1.89 -19.90 11.98
C GLU A 50 -2.98 -19.35 12.90
N ALA A 51 -2.66 -18.37 13.75
CA ALA A 51 -3.63 -17.72 14.62
C ALA A 51 -4.71 -16.97 13.81
N ALA A 52 -4.33 -16.26 12.74
CA ALA A 52 -5.27 -15.58 11.84
C ALA A 52 -6.18 -16.58 11.09
N SER A 53 -5.60 -17.66 10.57
CA SER A 53 -6.35 -18.73 9.92
C SER A 53 -7.32 -19.42 10.88
N LEU A 54 -6.88 -19.70 12.11
CA LEU A 54 -7.68 -20.29 13.17
C LEU A 54 -8.85 -19.38 13.57
N PHE A 55 -8.62 -18.06 13.69
CA PHE A 55 -9.67 -17.08 13.93
C PHE A 55 -10.74 -17.13 12.83
N VAL A 56 -10.33 -17.02 11.55
CA VAL A 56 -11.26 -17.10 10.41
C VAL A 56 -12.04 -18.41 10.45
N HIS A 57 -11.35 -19.53 10.65
CA HIS A 57 -11.98 -20.84 10.70
C HIS A 57 -13.04 -20.91 11.80
N ASN A 58 -12.71 -20.49 13.03
CA ASN A 58 -13.60 -20.55 14.18
C ASN A 58 -14.85 -19.67 14.02
N ILE A 59 -14.72 -18.48 13.42
CA ILE A 59 -15.86 -17.63 13.08
C ILE A 59 -16.77 -18.30 12.03
N MET A 60 -16.18 -18.93 11.02
CA MET A 60 -16.95 -19.57 9.95
C MET A 60 -17.73 -20.80 10.43
N ILE A 61 -17.19 -21.57 11.39
CA ILE A 61 -17.89 -22.69 12.04
C ILE A 61 -18.74 -22.29 13.24
N ALA A 62 -18.89 -20.98 13.50
CA ALA A 62 -19.68 -20.42 14.60
C ALA A 62 -19.26 -20.92 16.00
N LYS A 63 -17.95 -21.03 16.24
CA LYS A 63 -17.39 -21.30 17.57
C LYS A 63 -16.82 -20.01 18.18
N PRO A 64 -17.63 -19.22 18.92
CA PRO A 64 -17.22 -17.90 19.38
C PRO A 64 -16.07 -17.94 20.38
N GLU A 65 -16.12 -18.82 21.38
CA GLU A 65 -15.11 -18.86 22.45
C GLU A 65 -13.69 -19.13 21.92
N SER A 66 -13.54 -20.07 20.99
CA SER A 66 -12.24 -20.37 20.38
C SER A 66 -11.80 -19.29 19.38
N ALA A 67 -12.74 -18.56 18.78
CA ALA A 67 -12.43 -17.40 17.96
C ALA A 67 -11.88 -16.25 18.84
N THR A 68 -12.50 -15.98 19.99
CA THR A 68 -12.02 -14.95 20.94
C THR A 68 -10.61 -15.29 21.43
N ALA A 69 -10.34 -16.56 21.76
CA ALA A 69 -9.00 -16.99 22.14
C ALA A 69 -7.95 -16.74 21.03
N ALA A 70 -8.28 -17.05 19.78
CA ALA A 70 -7.41 -16.78 18.63
C ALA A 70 -7.22 -15.27 18.36
N ALA A 71 -8.29 -14.47 18.52
CA ALA A 71 -8.22 -13.02 18.38
C ALA A 71 -7.31 -12.39 19.44
N ASN A 72 -7.36 -12.87 20.69
CA ASN A 72 -6.51 -12.37 21.77
C ASN A 72 -5.01 -12.59 21.52
N VAL A 73 -4.64 -13.69 20.84
CA VAL A 73 -3.25 -13.92 20.41
C VAL A 73 -2.78 -12.85 19.42
N LEU A 74 -3.65 -12.43 18.49
CA LEU A 74 -3.34 -11.39 17.50
C LEU A 74 -3.38 -9.98 18.10
N LEU A 75 -4.18 -9.79 19.14
CA LEU A 75 -4.31 -8.52 19.87
C LEU A 75 -3.15 -8.24 20.82
N ALA A 76 -2.37 -9.25 21.19
CA ALA A 76 -1.23 -9.11 22.09
C ALA A 76 -0.30 -7.92 21.72
N ASP A 77 0.19 -7.21 22.73
CA ASP A 77 1.00 -6.00 22.56
C ASP A 77 2.34 -6.25 21.86
N SER A 78 2.82 -7.49 21.89
CA SER A 78 4.03 -7.92 21.17
C SER A 78 3.85 -7.93 19.65
N VAL A 79 2.61 -7.92 19.15
CA VAL A 79 2.32 -7.95 17.72
C VAL A 79 2.13 -6.53 17.22
N GLU A 80 3.08 -6.05 16.44
CA GLU A 80 3.01 -4.72 15.84
C GLU A 80 1.91 -4.68 14.75
N PRO A 81 1.10 -3.61 14.67
CA PRO A 81 0.01 -3.52 13.69
C PRO A 81 0.45 -3.68 12.24
N SER A 82 1.58 -3.07 11.83
CA SER A 82 2.10 -3.16 10.47
C SER A 82 2.64 -4.56 10.14
N GLU A 83 3.24 -5.26 11.11
CA GLU A 83 3.61 -6.67 10.97
C GLU A 83 2.37 -7.55 10.76
N LEU A 84 1.35 -7.41 11.60
CA LEU A 84 0.10 -8.17 11.47
C LEU A 84 -0.52 -8.02 10.07
N ALA A 85 -0.60 -6.77 9.58
CA ALA A 85 -1.13 -6.47 8.24
C ALA A 85 -0.24 -7.08 7.13
N MET A 86 1.09 -7.00 7.24
CA MET A 86 2.00 -7.63 6.27
C MET A 86 1.83 -9.13 6.21
N VAL A 87 1.67 -9.78 7.37
CA VAL A 87 1.52 -11.23 7.47
C VAL A 87 0.21 -11.67 6.83
N ILE A 88 -0.90 -11.01 7.14
CA ILE A 88 -2.22 -11.31 6.55
C ILE A 88 -2.23 -11.12 5.03
N ASP A 89 -1.60 -10.05 4.53
CA ASP A 89 -1.48 -9.79 3.09
C ASP A 89 -0.62 -10.86 2.39
N SER A 90 0.48 -11.28 3.02
CA SER A 90 1.37 -12.31 2.45
C SER A 90 0.72 -13.68 2.34
N ALA A 91 -0.22 -13.99 3.23
CA ALA A 91 -0.96 -15.25 3.28
C ALA A 91 -2.23 -15.26 2.39
N ASP A 92 -2.52 -14.18 1.67
CA ASP A 92 -3.77 -14.01 0.89
C ASP A 92 -5.03 -14.24 1.75
N LEU A 93 -4.96 -13.88 3.04
CA LEU A 93 -6.04 -14.06 4.01
C LEU A 93 -6.95 -12.82 4.13
N GLY A 94 -6.57 -11.68 3.55
CA GLY A 94 -7.30 -10.41 3.68
C GLY A 94 -8.80 -10.54 3.43
N LYS A 95 -9.20 -11.10 2.28
CA LYS A 95 -10.63 -11.28 1.94
C LYS A 95 -11.37 -12.20 2.91
N ARG A 96 -10.69 -13.24 3.43
CA ARG A 96 -11.29 -14.18 4.38
C ARG A 96 -11.43 -13.56 5.77
N MET A 97 -10.48 -12.72 6.16
CA MET A 97 -10.54 -11.91 7.38
C MET A 97 -11.70 -10.91 7.32
N ASP A 98 -11.85 -10.18 6.21
CA ASP A 98 -12.94 -9.23 6.05
C ASP A 98 -14.32 -9.92 6.10
N GLU A 99 -14.45 -11.13 5.55
CA GLU A 99 -15.65 -11.96 5.70
C GLU A 99 -15.89 -12.41 7.14
N ALA A 100 -14.84 -12.85 7.82
CA ALA A 100 -14.91 -13.22 9.23
C ALA A 100 -15.37 -12.03 10.09
N PHE A 101 -14.85 -10.82 9.87
CA PHE A 101 -15.30 -9.62 10.57
C PHE A 101 -16.78 -9.34 10.32
N ARG A 102 -17.24 -9.37 9.07
CA ARG A 102 -18.67 -9.19 8.73
C ARG A 102 -19.58 -10.19 9.43
N ARG A 103 -19.16 -11.45 9.54
CA ARG A 103 -19.92 -12.50 10.24
C ARG A 103 -19.88 -12.32 11.75
N SER A 104 -18.72 -11.97 12.31
CA SER A 104 -18.51 -11.81 13.76
C SER A 104 -19.38 -10.71 14.37
N ARG A 105 -19.74 -9.67 13.59
CA ARG A 105 -20.67 -8.61 14.03
C ARG A 105 -22.07 -9.12 14.38
N ARG A 106 -22.44 -10.32 13.94
CA ARG A 106 -23.72 -10.99 14.27
C ARG A 106 -23.61 -11.92 15.48
N MET A 107 -22.41 -12.08 16.05
CA MET A 107 -22.11 -12.96 17.17
C MET A 107 -21.71 -12.11 18.37
N ALA A 108 -22.62 -11.97 19.35
CA ALA A 108 -22.42 -11.07 20.49
C ALA A 108 -21.12 -11.35 21.26
N ASP A 109 -20.78 -12.63 21.45
CA ASP A 109 -19.65 -13.05 22.29
C ASP A 109 -18.26 -12.73 21.71
N VAL A 110 -18.14 -12.46 20.40
CA VAL A 110 -16.86 -12.17 19.73
C VAL A 110 -16.82 -10.76 19.14
N ALA A 111 -17.95 -10.05 19.10
CA ALA A 111 -18.07 -8.77 18.41
C ALA A 111 -17.02 -7.75 18.88
N ASP A 112 -16.81 -7.63 20.20
CA ASP A 112 -15.88 -6.66 20.78
C ASP A 112 -14.42 -7.00 20.47
N ALA A 113 -14.02 -8.28 20.65
CA ALA A 113 -12.66 -8.73 20.34
C ALA A 113 -12.35 -8.62 18.83
N SER A 114 -13.31 -8.96 17.97
CA SER A 114 -13.21 -8.79 16.52
C SER A 114 -13.09 -7.32 16.12
N ALA A 115 -13.85 -6.41 16.75
CA ALA A 115 -13.80 -4.98 16.45
C ALA A 115 -12.45 -4.36 16.84
N ALA A 116 -11.89 -4.77 17.99
CA ALA A 116 -10.54 -4.38 18.39
C ALA A 116 -9.49 -4.88 17.39
N LEU A 117 -9.63 -6.13 16.93
CA LEU A 117 -8.71 -6.72 15.95
C LEU A 117 -8.81 -6.05 14.57
N GLU A 118 -10.04 -5.74 14.12
CA GLU A 118 -10.29 -4.99 12.89
C GLU A 118 -9.62 -3.60 12.96
N THR A 119 -9.74 -2.91 14.10
CA THR A 119 -9.10 -1.61 14.32
C THR A 119 -7.57 -1.69 14.26
N LYS A 120 -6.98 -2.71 14.92
CA LYS A 120 -5.52 -2.94 14.90
C LYS A 120 -5.03 -3.25 13.48
N LEU A 121 -5.75 -4.09 12.75
CA LEU A 121 -5.42 -4.44 11.36
C LEU A 121 -5.48 -3.20 10.45
N GLU A 122 -6.51 -2.38 10.58
CA GLU A 122 -6.68 -1.19 9.77
C GLU A 122 -5.61 -0.13 10.07
N ALA A 123 -5.25 0.05 11.34
CA ALA A 123 -4.10 0.89 11.72
C ALA A 123 -2.79 0.40 11.07
N GLY A 124 -2.57 -0.92 11.05
CA GLY A 124 -1.45 -1.54 10.36
C GLY A 124 -1.45 -1.26 8.85
N ARG A 125 -2.59 -1.44 8.18
CA ARG A 125 -2.75 -1.14 6.75
C ARG A 125 -2.45 0.33 6.45
N GLN A 126 -2.92 1.24 7.28
CA GLN A 126 -2.64 2.68 7.14
C GLN A 126 -1.15 3.01 7.31
N LEU A 127 -0.46 2.39 8.26
CA LEU A 127 0.99 2.56 8.42
C LEU A 127 1.75 2.07 7.19
N LEU A 128 1.35 0.92 6.64
CA LEU A 128 1.96 0.36 5.44
C LEU A 128 1.69 1.20 4.19
N ALA A 129 0.52 1.82 4.08
CA ALA A 129 0.14 2.68 2.96
C ALA A 129 1.03 3.93 2.84
N ARG A 130 1.67 4.36 3.94
CA ARG A 130 2.57 5.52 3.97
C ARG A 130 4.04 5.17 3.70
N LYS A 131 4.42 3.88 3.71
CA LYS A 131 5.81 3.44 3.53
C LYS A 131 6.24 3.65 2.07
N ILE A 132 7.25 4.50 1.87
CA ILE A 132 7.75 4.89 0.53
C ILE A 132 8.21 3.67 -0.27
N ASP A 133 8.94 2.75 0.35
CA ASP A 133 9.48 1.55 -0.33
C ASP A 133 8.37 0.69 -0.94
N ARG A 134 7.23 0.55 -0.25
CA ARG A 134 6.08 -0.23 -0.74
C ARG A 134 5.36 0.47 -1.89
N ILE A 135 5.32 1.80 -1.87
CA ILE A 135 4.77 2.61 -2.96
C ILE A 135 5.66 2.43 -4.20
N GLU A 136 6.97 2.51 -4.06
CA GLU A 136 7.89 2.35 -5.20
C GLU A 136 7.86 0.93 -5.78
N GLU A 137 7.75 -0.10 -4.93
CA GLU A 137 7.52 -1.48 -5.38
C GLU A 137 6.20 -1.60 -6.15
N ALA A 138 5.10 -1.02 -5.63
CA ALA A 138 3.81 -1.04 -6.29
C ALA A 138 3.84 -0.32 -7.65
N VAL A 139 4.52 0.82 -7.77
CA VAL A 139 4.71 1.51 -9.05
C VAL A 139 5.42 0.62 -10.06
N LYS A 140 6.50 -0.09 -9.67
CA LYS A 140 7.21 -1.02 -10.56
C LYS A 140 6.32 -2.19 -11.03
N MET A 141 5.44 -2.67 -10.16
CA MET A 141 4.52 -3.77 -10.48
C MET A 141 3.41 -3.39 -11.48
N LEU A 142 3.20 -2.10 -11.79
CA LEU A 142 2.17 -1.63 -12.73
C LEU A 142 2.39 -2.09 -14.18
N VAL A 143 3.63 -2.39 -14.57
CA VAL A 143 3.99 -2.86 -15.93
C VAL A 143 4.20 -4.38 -15.97
N GLY A 144 3.93 -5.07 -14.86
CA GLY A 144 4.15 -6.50 -14.68
C GLY A 144 2.96 -7.39 -15.06
N PRO A 145 2.91 -8.63 -14.54
CA PRO A 145 1.81 -9.57 -14.78
C PRO A 145 0.47 -9.06 -14.22
N MET A 146 -0.65 -9.47 -14.81
CA MET A 146 -1.99 -8.98 -14.47
C MET A 146 -2.32 -9.05 -12.97
N ARG A 147 -1.94 -10.13 -12.28
CA ARG A 147 -2.12 -10.25 -10.81
C ARG A 147 -1.30 -9.20 -10.05
N GLY A 148 -0.06 -8.95 -10.47
CA GLY A 148 0.80 -7.92 -9.90
C GLY A 148 0.23 -6.52 -10.10
N GLN A 149 -0.36 -6.24 -11.28
CA GLN A 149 -1.03 -4.98 -11.57
C GLN A 149 -2.25 -4.74 -10.67
N MET A 150 -3.06 -5.77 -10.43
CA MET A 150 -4.20 -5.66 -9.49
C MET A 150 -3.72 -5.33 -8.07
N ILE A 151 -2.72 -6.06 -7.57
CA ILE A 151 -2.15 -5.82 -6.23
C ILE A 151 -1.53 -4.42 -6.16
N ALA A 152 -0.81 -4.00 -7.19
CA ALA A 152 -0.22 -2.66 -7.28
C ALA A 152 -1.29 -1.57 -7.22
N THR A 153 -2.38 -1.74 -7.97
CA THR A 153 -3.51 -0.81 -8.00
C THR A 153 -4.15 -0.68 -6.63
N ASP A 154 -4.43 -1.80 -5.97
CA ASP A 154 -5.03 -1.80 -4.63
C ASP A 154 -4.10 -1.11 -3.60
N ARG A 155 -2.79 -1.38 -3.66
CA ARG A 155 -1.79 -0.75 -2.79
C ARG A 155 -1.70 0.77 -3.03
N LEU A 156 -1.69 1.20 -4.29
CA LEU A 156 -1.59 2.62 -4.64
C LEU A 156 -2.87 3.39 -4.29
N MET A 157 -4.04 2.77 -4.47
CA MET A 157 -5.33 3.32 -4.04
C MET A 157 -5.40 3.46 -2.51
N ALA A 158 -4.86 2.50 -1.76
CA ALA A 158 -4.75 2.60 -0.30
C ALA A 158 -3.77 3.69 0.15
N ALA A 159 -2.67 3.89 -0.59
CA ALA A 159 -1.68 4.95 -0.33
C ALA A 159 -2.19 6.36 -0.64
N GLY A 160 -3.10 6.52 -1.62
CA GLY A 160 -3.76 7.80 -1.87
C GLY A 160 -2.78 8.95 -2.16
N GLU A 161 -2.86 10.01 -1.36
CA GLU A 161 -2.01 11.21 -1.49
C GLU A 161 -0.51 10.88 -1.46
N TYR A 162 -0.09 9.89 -0.68
CA TYR A 162 1.31 9.51 -0.52
C TYR A 162 1.91 8.88 -1.80
N ALA A 163 1.09 8.26 -2.65
CA ALA A 163 1.56 7.66 -3.90
C ALA A 163 1.71 8.67 -5.04
N THR A 164 1.01 9.81 -4.97
CA THR A 164 0.98 10.82 -6.03
C THR A 164 2.38 11.37 -6.41
N PRO A 165 3.26 11.76 -5.47
CA PRO A 165 4.60 12.24 -5.84
C PRO A 165 5.47 11.16 -6.51
N ALA A 166 5.33 9.89 -6.12
CA ALA A 166 6.07 8.79 -6.75
C ALA A 166 5.61 8.53 -8.19
N LEU A 167 4.31 8.54 -8.45
CA LEU A 167 3.73 8.40 -9.80
C LEU A 167 4.10 9.58 -10.69
N MET A 168 4.08 10.80 -10.14
CA MET A 168 4.43 12.00 -10.89
C MET A 168 5.89 12.00 -11.35
N ARG A 169 6.83 11.53 -10.52
CA ARG A 169 8.25 11.36 -10.93
C ARG A 169 8.36 10.52 -12.21
N GLN A 170 7.61 9.41 -12.30
CA GLN A 170 7.62 8.56 -13.50
C GLN A 170 7.07 9.27 -14.74
N VAL A 171 6.01 10.08 -14.57
CA VAL A 171 5.40 10.84 -15.68
C VAL A 171 6.29 11.98 -16.18
N VAL A 172 7.03 12.62 -15.27
CA VAL A 172 7.95 13.72 -15.61
C VAL A 172 9.24 13.21 -16.24
N GLU A 173 9.83 12.15 -15.69
CA GLU A 173 11.08 11.57 -16.21
C GLU A 173 10.89 10.87 -17.56
N GLY A 174 9.71 10.27 -17.82
CA GLY A 174 9.36 9.70 -19.12
C GLY A 174 10.31 8.60 -19.63
N ARG A 175 11.05 7.93 -18.72
CA ARG A 175 12.06 6.92 -19.08
C ARG A 175 11.47 5.67 -19.73
N ASP A 176 10.29 5.24 -19.28
CA ASP A 176 9.56 4.09 -19.81
C ASP A 176 8.13 4.53 -20.16
N LEU A 177 7.79 4.47 -21.44
CA LEU A 177 6.47 4.86 -21.95
C LEU A 177 5.34 3.98 -21.38
N GLY A 178 5.62 2.72 -21.09
CA GLY A 178 4.64 1.80 -20.49
C GLY A 178 4.33 2.17 -19.06
N LEU A 179 5.37 2.45 -18.27
CA LEU A 179 5.25 2.88 -16.88
C LEU A 179 4.68 4.29 -16.76
N GLU A 180 5.04 5.20 -17.67
CA GLU A 180 4.44 6.54 -17.78
C GLU A 180 2.94 6.44 -18.00
N ALA A 181 2.49 5.68 -19.02
CA ALA A 181 1.07 5.53 -19.32
C ALA A 181 0.29 4.86 -18.17
N ALA A 182 0.88 3.85 -17.51
CA ALA A 182 0.27 3.23 -16.34
C ALA A 182 0.16 4.19 -15.15
N SER A 183 1.20 4.99 -14.91
CA SER A 183 1.22 5.99 -13.84
C SER A 183 0.21 7.10 -14.11
N MET A 184 0.07 7.56 -15.36
CA MET A 184 -0.97 8.51 -15.76
C MET A 184 -2.38 7.95 -15.51
N ARG A 185 -2.65 6.69 -15.90
CA ARG A 185 -3.94 6.04 -15.64
C ARG A 185 -4.24 5.97 -14.15
N MET A 186 -3.25 5.63 -13.32
CA MET A 186 -3.41 5.58 -11.87
C MET A 186 -3.73 6.96 -11.28
N LEU A 187 -3.02 8.01 -11.72
CA LEU A 187 -3.30 9.39 -11.28
C LEU A 187 -4.73 9.84 -11.63
N VAL A 188 -5.23 9.45 -12.82
CA VAL A 188 -6.63 9.69 -13.23
C VAL A 188 -7.62 8.86 -12.40
N GLN A 189 -7.27 7.64 -12.00
CA GLN A 189 -8.15 6.77 -11.20
C GLN A 189 -8.27 7.24 -9.75
N MET A 190 -7.20 7.77 -9.14
CA MET A 190 -7.19 8.28 -7.76
C MET A 190 -7.96 9.60 -7.59
N ARG A 191 -8.06 10.40 -8.65
CA ARG A 191 -8.83 11.67 -8.75
C ARG A 191 -8.64 12.62 -7.57
N ARG A 192 -9.57 12.59 -6.60
CA ARG A 192 -9.64 13.55 -5.49
C ARG A 192 -8.39 13.46 -4.61
N GLN A 193 -7.86 12.25 -4.43
CA GLN A 193 -6.66 12.02 -3.63
C GLN A 193 -5.39 12.56 -4.28
N SER A 194 -5.35 12.75 -5.60
CA SER A 194 -4.19 13.30 -6.30
C SER A 194 -4.30 14.81 -6.55
N ALA A 195 -5.49 15.41 -6.42
CA ALA A 195 -5.73 16.80 -6.83
C ALA A 195 -4.86 17.83 -6.08
N LEU A 196 -4.78 17.75 -4.75
CA LEU A 196 -3.98 18.67 -3.92
C LEU A 196 -2.46 18.55 -4.20
N PRO A 197 -1.85 17.36 -4.12
CA PRO A 197 -0.42 17.22 -4.40
C PRO A 197 -0.06 17.61 -5.84
N LEU A 198 -0.94 17.36 -6.83
CA LEU A 198 -0.73 17.82 -8.19
C LEU A 198 -0.78 19.35 -8.30
N ALA A 199 -1.75 20.02 -7.66
CA ALA A 199 -1.85 21.47 -7.69
C ALA A 199 -0.62 22.18 -7.09
N LEU A 200 -0.03 21.60 -6.04
CA LEU A 200 1.21 22.10 -5.44
C LEU A 200 2.41 21.88 -6.37
N ALA A 201 2.51 20.71 -7.00
CA ALA A 201 3.65 20.34 -7.83
C ALA A 201 3.68 21.01 -9.21
N VAL A 202 2.52 21.35 -9.80
CA VAL A 202 2.44 21.96 -11.15
C VAL A 202 3.26 23.25 -11.26
N LYS A 203 3.36 24.04 -10.18
CA LYS A 203 4.08 25.32 -10.20
C LYS A 203 5.58 25.19 -10.41
N SER A 204 6.18 24.05 -10.07
CA SER A 204 7.64 23.84 -10.09
C SER A 204 8.12 23.00 -11.28
N LEU A 205 7.25 22.66 -12.23
CA LEU A 205 7.56 21.73 -13.33
C LEU A 205 7.80 22.45 -14.67
N ASP A 206 8.49 21.77 -15.58
CA ASP A 206 8.72 22.23 -16.96
C ASP A 206 7.38 22.41 -17.74
N PRO A 207 7.25 23.39 -18.65
CA PRO A 207 6.01 23.64 -19.38
C PRO A 207 5.46 22.43 -20.16
N ALA A 208 6.30 21.50 -20.63
CA ALA A 208 5.83 20.28 -21.27
C ALA A 208 5.19 19.31 -20.26
N ALA A 209 5.80 19.15 -19.08
CA ALA A 209 5.27 18.33 -17.99
C ALA A 209 3.99 18.93 -17.38
N GLN A 210 3.93 20.26 -17.27
CA GLN A 210 2.73 20.98 -16.80
C GLN A 210 1.51 20.65 -17.66
N ARG A 211 1.65 20.64 -19.00
CA ARG A 211 0.54 20.30 -19.91
C ARG A 211 0.02 18.89 -19.67
N LYS A 212 0.90 17.90 -19.52
CA LYS A 212 0.52 16.50 -19.24
C LYS A 212 -0.30 16.40 -17.95
N ILE A 213 0.16 17.07 -16.88
CA ILE A 213 -0.50 17.01 -15.57
C ILE A 213 -1.83 17.77 -15.55
N CYS A 214 -1.92 18.93 -16.22
CA CYS A 214 -3.17 19.67 -16.37
C CYS A 214 -4.23 18.83 -17.08
N VAL A 215 -3.88 18.12 -18.16
CA VAL A 215 -4.80 17.21 -18.85
C VAL A 215 -5.29 16.09 -17.91
N ILE A 216 -4.39 15.48 -17.14
CA ILE A 216 -4.74 14.44 -16.15
C ILE A 216 -5.72 14.98 -15.10
N ARG A 217 -5.46 16.17 -14.56
CA ARG A 217 -6.31 16.83 -13.56
C ARG A 217 -7.68 17.14 -14.13
N ASP A 218 -7.74 17.72 -15.33
CA ASP A 218 -8.99 18.15 -15.95
C ASP A 218 -9.89 16.95 -16.31
N LEU A 219 -9.28 15.84 -16.73
CA LEU A 219 -9.98 14.55 -16.91
C LEU A 219 -10.54 14.01 -15.58
N GLY A 220 -9.81 14.21 -14.47
CA GLY A 220 -10.27 13.86 -13.13
C GLY A 220 -11.43 14.74 -12.63
N SER A 221 -11.38 16.05 -12.89
CA SER A 221 -12.41 17.01 -12.44
C SER A 221 -13.69 16.99 -13.28
N ALA A 222 -13.61 16.73 -14.59
CA ALA A 222 -14.79 16.58 -15.45
C ALA A 222 -15.73 15.46 -14.96
N TRP A 223 -15.16 14.40 -14.36
CA TRP A 223 -15.91 13.34 -13.74
C TRP A 223 -16.63 13.73 -12.43
N LEU A 224 -16.05 14.65 -11.65
CA LEU A 224 -16.70 15.18 -10.44
C LEU A 224 -17.94 16.01 -10.80
N SER A 225 -17.87 16.77 -11.89
CA SER A 225 -19.01 17.50 -12.43
C SER A 225 -20.09 16.58 -13.02
N GLY A 226 -19.69 15.45 -13.64
CA GLY A 226 -20.64 14.47 -14.19
C GLY A 226 -21.46 13.69 -13.15
N ILE A 227 -20.98 13.56 -11.90
CA ILE A 227 -21.71 12.91 -10.80
C ILE A 227 -22.52 13.92 -9.98
N GLY A 228 -22.11 15.20 -9.94
CA GLY A 228 -22.80 16.28 -9.23
C GLY A 228 -23.89 17.03 -10.01
N ALA A 229 -23.95 16.89 -11.34
CA ALA A 229 -24.90 17.65 -12.18
C ALA A 229 -26.37 17.20 -12.07
N SER A 230 -26.68 16.11 -11.36
CA SER A 230 -28.07 15.68 -11.14
C SER A 230 -28.69 16.17 -9.83
N SER A 231 -27.94 16.85 -8.93
CA SER A 231 -28.50 17.26 -7.63
C SER A 231 -28.26 18.71 -7.21
N LEU A 232 -27.42 19.48 -7.90
CA LEU A 232 -27.24 20.90 -7.57
C LEU A 232 -27.21 21.74 -8.84
N GLY A 233 -28.35 22.36 -9.15
CA GLY A 233 -28.41 23.49 -10.06
C GLY A 233 -27.57 24.62 -9.49
N PHE A 234 -26.34 24.74 -9.95
CA PHE A 234 -25.54 25.94 -9.79
C PHE A 234 -24.96 26.32 -11.14
N GLY A 235 -25.33 27.53 -11.57
CA GLY A 235 -25.20 28.03 -12.92
C GLY A 235 -23.79 27.91 -13.48
N THR A 236 -23.74 27.45 -14.72
CA THR A 236 -22.65 27.71 -15.66
C THR A 236 -22.42 29.22 -15.71
N ASN A 237 -21.26 29.68 -15.24
CA ASN A 237 -20.73 30.96 -15.69
C ASN A 237 -19.53 30.71 -16.60
N GLU A 238 -19.64 31.35 -17.75
CA GLU A 238 -18.82 31.28 -18.93
C GLU A 238 -17.40 31.77 -18.63
N GLY A 239 -16.39 31.15 -19.26
CA GLY A 239 -15.02 31.60 -19.08
C GLY A 239 -13.94 30.68 -19.63
N CYS A 240 -14.15 30.09 -20.82
CA CYS A 240 -13.05 29.52 -21.61
C CYS A 240 -13.48 29.48 -23.09
N ASP A 241 -13.74 30.67 -23.63
CA ASP A 241 -13.95 30.89 -25.05
C ASP A 241 -12.61 31.22 -25.71
N ALA A 242 -11.96 30.21 -26.27
CA ALA A 242 -10.90 30.38 -27.25
C ALA A 242 -10.75 29.10 -28.08
N GLY A 243 -11.51 29.03 -29.19
CA GLY A 243 -11.15 28.17 -30.30
C GLY A 243 -12.26 27.25 -30.79
N ARG A 244 -13.34 27.79 -31.35
CA ARG A 244 -14.17 27.03 -32.28
C ARG A 244 -14.47 27.84 -33.53
N GLN A 245 -13.66 27.54 -34.55
CA GLN A 245 -13.93 27.84 -35.95
C GLN A 245 -15.33 27.35 -36.36
N ARG A 246 -16.02 28.19 -37.15
CA ARG A 246 -16.75 27.90 -38.41
C ARG A 246 -18.12 28.58 -38.46
N ARG A 247 -18.38 29.13 -39.66
CA ARG A 247 -19.67 29.55 -40.25
C ARG A 247 -20.06 31.02 -40.06
N CYS A 248 -19.41 31.90 -40.82
CA CYS A 248 -20.07 33.10 -41.33
C CYS A 248 -20.41 32.87 -42.80
N HIS A 249 -21.72 32.79 -43.04
CA HIS A 249 -22.37 32.69 -44.34
C HIS A 249 -21.99 33.87 -45.24
N GLY A 250 -21.53 33.55 -46.45
CA GLY A 250 -21.57 34.47 -47.57
C GLY A 250 -23.02 34.77 -47.94
N ARG A 251 -23.47 36.00 -47.70
CA ARG A 251 -24.68 36.58 -48.26
C ARG A 251 -24.24 37.67 -49.23
N SER A 252 -24.57 37.48 -50.51
CA SER A 252 -24.30 38.43 -51.59
C SER A 252 -25.06 39.74 -51.39
N PRO A 253 -24.49 40.89 -51.79
CA PRO A 253 -25.23 42.14 -51.85
C PRO A 253 -25.97 42.26 -53.19
N ARG A 254 -27.30 42.44 -53.11
CA ARG A 254 -28.15 42.89 -54.22
C ARG A 254 -27.74 44.30 -54.64
N ALA A 255 -27.38 44.46 -55.91
CA ALA A 255 -27.24 45.73 -56.58
C ALA A 255 -28.56 46.54 -56.48
N ARG A 256 -28.45 47.78 -55.99
CA ARG A 256 -29.45 48.84 -56.21
C ARG A 256 -28.86 49.83 -57.22
N ARG A 257 -29.73 50.18 -58.16
CA ARG A 257 -29.61 51.18 -59.21
C ARG A 257 -29.22 52.54 -58.61
N HIS A 258 -28.31 53.24 -59.28
CA HIS A 258 -28.55 54.54 -59.93
C HIS A 258 -27.49 54.73 -61.02
#